data_AF-A0A9W7L8F0-F1
#
_entry.id   AF-A0A9W7L8F0-F1
#
_cell.length_a   1.000
_cell.length_b   1.000
_cell.length_c   1.000
_cell.angle_alpha   90.00
_cell.angle_beta   90.00
_cell.angle_gamma   90.00
#
_symmetry.space_group_name_H-M   'P 1'
#
loop_
_entity.id
_entity.type
_entity.pdbx_description
1 polymer ?
#
loop_
_entity_poly.entity_id
_entity_poly.type
_entity_poly.pdbx_seq_one_letter_code
_entity_poly.pdbx_strand_id
1 'polypeptide(L)'
;MCLEWAREQDWDRIKGCAKEHGPEVLLSVCRLREHVDEEWKIASVLTAASHFQNVEVVKLVLEAGFDNKEAMYTAAQISINNSDNSTILRLLLEHGLDPNMDPRVEGLAESMSNLLVLAATVGRIDQAIALLDHGANVNKIFFGNDGGVATPLSYTMLHGTHDICRLFLTRGAIPTTSDVGNMFHHCLYACKGKVPNLSRDAAIKIFATFIHLGKPDSDVVRDKFNLCNPSYHDPTITNITKHYLQGRPFCCYVCEALTATSRDKLLMCPCRNVAYCSRECQLKHWKEHKVLCTGPLNEKGESEAMVKKRSKTGKGAAAGGADVGVAEGAGGTGKNGKKGKKGKNSRGKKK
;
A
#
# COMPACT_ATOMS: atom_id res chain seq x y z
N MET A 1 -25.03 16.24 -33.76
CA MET A 1 -25.85 16.96 -32.77
C MET A 1 -25.32 16.79 -31.35
N CYS A 2 -25.70 15.77 -30.55
CA CYS A 2 -25.23 15.66 -29.15
C CYS A 2 -23.70 15.66 -29.01
N LEU A 3 -23.00 14.99 -29.92
CA LEU A 3 -21.53 14.96 -29.92
C LEU A 3 -20.90 16.33 -30.21
N GLU A 4 -21.49 17.15 -31.07
CA GLU A 4 -20.98 18.50 -31.38
C GLU A 4 -21.18 19.42 -30.18
N TRP A 5 -22.38 19.41 -29.60
CA TRP A 5 -22.66 20.14 -28.36
C TRP A 5 -21.74 19.70 -27.22
N ALA A 6 -21.36 18.42 -27.16
CA ALA A 6 -20.44 17.93 -26.13
C ALA A 6 -19.02 18.47 -26.31
N ARG A 7 -18.58 18.73 -27.55
CA ARG A 7 -17.31 19.42 -27.83
C ARG A 7 -17.37 20.89 -27.46
N GLU A 8 -18.52 21.51 -27.66
CA GLU A 8 -18.80 22.90 -27.27
C GLU A 8 -19.10 23.06 -25.77
N GLN A 9 -19.18 21.95 -25.02
CA GLN A 9 -19.52 21.89 -23.60
C GLN A 9 -20.94 22.41 -23.27
N ASP A 10 -21.86 22.36 -24.24
CA ASP A 10 -23.27 22.73 -24.07
C ASP A 10 -24.07 21.56 -23.44
N TRP A 11 -23.75 21.28 -22.17
CA TRP A 11 -24.31 20.16 -21.42
C TRP A 11 -25.80 20.32 -21.12
N ASP A 12 -26.28 21.55 -20.95
CA ASP A 12 -27.69 21.82 -20.69
C ASP A 12 -28.56 21.50 -21.91
N ARG A 13 -28.07 21.83 -23.12
CA ARG A 13 -28.74 21.46 -24.35
C ARG A 13 -28.76 19.95 -24.58
N ILE A 14 -27.67 19.25 -24.25
CA ILE A 14 -27.63 17.78 -24.30
C ILE A 14 -28.66 17.17 -23.34
N LYS A 15 -28.70 17.65 -22.08
CA LYS A 15 -29.69 17.20 -21.08
C LYS A 15 -31.12 17.49 -21.53
N GLY A 16 -31.36 18.65 -22.14
CA GLY A 16 -32.67 19.01 -22.71
C GLY A 16 -33.08 18.08 -23.85
N CYS A 17 -32.16 17.83 -24.80
CA CYS A 17 -32.41 16.95 -25.93
C CYS A 17 -32.73 15.51 -25.49
N ALA A 18 -31.99 14.96 -24.51
CA ALA A 18 -32.26 13.63 -23.97
C ALA A 18 -33.63 13.53 -23.25
N LYS A 19 -34.08 14.62 -22.62
CA LYS A 19 -35.43 14.68 -22.01
C LYS A 19 -36.54 14.72 -23.07
N GLU A 20 -36.32 15.43 -24.17
CA GLU A 20 -37.32 15.62 -25.22
C GLU A 20 -37.41 14.43 -26.17
N HIS A 21 -36.27 13.83 -26.53
CA HIS A 21 -36.19 12.81 -27.59
C HIS A 21 -35.86 11.40 -27.07
N GLY A 22 -35.67 11.24 -25.75
CA GLY A 22 -35.28 9.98 -25.11
C GLY A 22 -33.76 9.86 -24.88
N PRO A 23 -33.33 9.03 -23.92
CA PRO A 23 -31.91 8.87 -23.55
C PRO A 23 -31.05 8.25 -24.67
N GLU A 24 -31.66 7.60 -25.66
CA GLU A 24 -31.00 6.91 -26.77
C GLU A 24 -30.16 7.87 -27.64
N VAL A 25 -30.51 9.17 -27.65
CA VAL A 25 -29.76 10.21 -28.38
C VAL A 25 -28.32 10.38 -27.88
N LEU A 26 -27.99 9.82 -26.71
CA LEU A 26 -26.68 9.90 -26.08
C LEU A 26 -25.77 8.72 -26.42
N LEU A 27 -26.33 7.67 -27.02
CA LEU A 27 -25.63 6.41 -27.29
C LEU A 27 -24.81 6.47 -28.60
N SER A 28 -24.82 7.61 -29.29
CA SER A 28 -24.10 7.78 -30.54
C SER A 28 -22.59 7.68 -30.36
N VAL A 29 -21.94 6.90 -31.22
CA VAL A 29 -20.49 6.71 -31.29
C VAL A 29 -20.03 7.01 -32.72
N CYS A 30 -18.97 7.80 -32.86
CA CYS A 30 -18.34 8.10 -34.13
C CYS A 30 -16.85 7.75 -34.09
N ARG A 31 -16.28 7.24 -35.18
CA ARG A 31 -14.83 7.14 -35.36
C ARG A 31 -14.36 8.35 -36.15
N LEU A 32 -13.43 9.11 -35.59
CA LEU A 32 -12.88 10.30 -36.23
C LEU A 32 -11.41 10.10 -36.51
N ARG A 33 -10.97 10.59 -37.66
CA ARG A 33 -9.56 10.70 -38.02
C ARG A 33 -9.04 12.05 -37.50
N GLU A 34 -8.22 12.04 -36.48
CA GLU A 34 -7.52 13.26 -36.05
C GLU A 34 -6.27 13.48 -36.93
N HIS A 35 -6.08 14.71 -37.38
CA HIS A 35 -5.09 15.08 -38.41
C HIS A 35 -3.62 14.99 -37.98
N VAL A 36 -3.32 14.57 -36.75
CA VAL A 36 -1.98 14.68 -36.16
C VAL A 36 -1.26 13.33 -36.04
N ASP A 37 -1.98 12.20 -35.86
CA ASP A 37 -1.34 10.91 -35.56
C ASP A 37 -1.84 9.72 -36.42
N GLU A 38 -2.70 9.95 -37.43
CA GLU A 38 -3.33 8.89 -38.27
C GLU A 38 -4.12 7.79 -37.52
N GLU A 39 -4.20 7.84 -36.19
CA GLU A 39 -5.04 6.97 -35.38
C GLU A 39 -6.51 7.41 -35.41
N TRP A 40 -7.39 6.43 -35.59
CA TRP A 40 -8.83 6.63 -35.45
C TRP A 40 -9.18 6.68 -33.97
N LYS A 41 -9.72 7.81 -33.49
CA LYS A 41 -10.24 7.90 -32.11
C LYS A 41 -11.75 7.77 -32.08
N ILE A 42 -12.22 7.03 -31.08
CA ILE A 42 -13.64 6.94 -30.76
C ILE A 42 -14.13 8.22 -30.09
N ALA A 43 -15.18 8.82 -30.65
CA ALA A 43 -15.80 10.03 -30.14
C ALA A 43 -17.26 9.74 -29.80
N SER A 44 -17.64 10.05 -28.57
CA SER A 44 -18.99 9.88 -28.04
C SER A 44 -19.28 10.98 -27.02
N VAL A 45 -20.55 11.11 -26.62
CA VAL A 45 -20.91 11.99 -25.49
C VAL A 45 -20.17 11.54 -24.23
N LEU A 46 -19.98 10.23 -24.03
CA LEU A 46 -19.24 9.66 -22.90
C LEU A 46 -17.77 10.08 -22.87
N THR A 47 -17.05 9.97 -24.00
CA THR A 47 -15.62 10.33 -24.05
C THR A 47 -15.41 11.84 -23.91
N ALA A 48 -16.29 12.66 -24.49
CA ALA A 48 -16.27 14.11 -24.30
C ALA A 48 -16.59 14.51 -22.85
N ALA A 49 -17.65 13.98 -22.25
CA ALA A 49 -18.01 14.26 -20.86
C ALA A 49 -16.90 13.82 -19.89
N SER A 50 -16.24 12.70 -20.16
CA SER A 50 -15.08 12.23 -19.38
C SER A 50 -13.88 13.15 -19.49
N HIS A 51 -13.60 13.67 -20.70
CA HIS A 51 -12.55 14.64 -20.94
C HIS A 51 -12.75 15.92 -20.14
N PHE A 52 -13.97 16.45 -20.13
CA PHE A 52 -14.33 17.65 -19.37
C PHE A 52 -14.73 17.37 -17.91
N GLN A 53 -14.53 16.14 -17.42
CA GLN A 53 -14.85 15.71 -16.05
C GLN A 53 -16.30 15.96 -15.61
N ASN A 54 -17.26 15.92 -16.56
CA ASN A 54 -18.67 16.11 -16.28
C ASN A 54 -19.31 14.80 -15.79
N VAL A 55 -19.22 14.57 -14.47
CA VAL A 55 -19.76 13.38 -13.79
C VAL A 55 -21.27 13.20 -14.03
N GLU A 56 -22.04 14.29 -14.04
CA GLU A 56 -23.50 14.23 -14.23
C GLU A 56 -23.86 13.67 -15.60
N VAL A 57 -23.21 14.18 -16.67
CA VAL A 57 -23.45 13.70 -18.03
C VAL A 57 -22.91 12.29 -18.22
N VAL A 58 -21.75 11.95 -17.65
CA VAL A 58 -21.24 10.56 -17.66
C VAL A 58 -22.27 9.61 -17.06
N LYS A 59 -22.78 9.93 -15.86
CA LYS A 59 -23.80 9.12 -15.19
C LYS A 59 -25.06 8.98 -16.05
N LEU A 60 -25.54 10.08 -16.61
CA LEU A 60 -26.75 10.09 -17.44
C LEU A 60 -26.57 9.23 -18.71
N VAL A 61 -25.40 9.27 -19.36
CA VAL A 61 -25.09 8.43 -20.53
C VAL A 61 -25.03 6.95 -20.14
N LEU A 62 -24.46 6.61 -18.99
CA LEU A 62 -24.38 5.21 -18.54
C LEU A 62 -25.75 4.67 -18.08
N GLU A 63 -26.56 5.47 -17.40
CA GLU A 63 -27.94 5.14 -17.03
C GLU A 63 -28.86 4.95 -18.25
N ALA A 64 -28.51 5.58 -19.39
CA ALA A 64 -29.16 5.36 -20.68
C ALA A 64 -28.84 3.98 -21.31
N GLY A 65 -27.98 3.16 -20.69
CA GLY A 65 -27.61 1.84 -21.19
C GLY A 65 -26.46 1.86 -22.20
N PHE A 66 -25.59 2.87 -22.16
CA PHE A 66 -24.40 2.92 -23.01
C PHE A 66 -23.45 1.75 -22.71
N ASP A 67 -23.14 0.94 -23.73
CA ASP A 67 -22.38 -0.32 -23.59
C ASP A 67 -21.21 -0.46 -24.58
N ASN A 68 -20.82 0.62 -25.27
CA ASN A 68 -19.73 0.57 -26.23
C ASN A 68 -18.37 0.41 -25.50
N LYS A 69 -17.81 -0.80 -25.56
CA LYS A 69 -16.57 -1.19 -24.86
C LYS A 69 -15.38 -0.26 -25.14
N GLU A 70 -15.13 0.07 -26.40
CA GLU A 70 -14.01 0.92 -26.82
C GLU A 70 -14.17 2.33 -26.24
N ALA A 71 -15.36 2.93 -26.33
CA ALA A 71 -15.63 4.26 -25.79
C ALA A 71 -15.56 4.29 -24.25
N MET A 72 -16.05 3.26 -23.57
CA MET A 72 -15.94 3.13 -22.11
C MET A 72 -14.48 3.01 -21.67
N TYR A 73 -13.68 2.23 -22.38
CA TYR A 73 -12.25 2.09 -22.10
C TYR A 73 -11.49 3.41 -22.33
N THR A 74 -11.75 4.09 -23.44
CA THR A 74 -11.17 5.42 -23.72
C THR A 74 -11.59 6.44 -22.65
N ALA A 75 -12.86 6.46 -22.25
CA ALA A 75 -13.36 7.31 -21.17
C ALA A 75 -12.61 7.04 -19.84
N ALA A 76 -12.34 5.77 -19.53
CA ALA A 76 -11.55 5.38 -18.36
C ALA A 76 -10.11 5.90 -18.44
N GLN A 77 -9.42 5.71 -19.58
CA GLN A 77 -8.06 6.23 -19.79
C GLN A 77 -7.99 7.76 -19.62
N ILE A 78 -8.95 8.48 -20.21
CA ILE A 78 -9.07 9.94 -20.08
C ILE A 78 -9.24 10.32 -18.61
N SER A 79 -10.13 9.65 -17.88
CA SER A 79 -10.38 9.95 -16.46
C SER A 79 -9.13 9.74 -15.59
N ILE A 80 -8.30 8.74 -15.92
CA ILE A 80 -7.07 8.44 -15.19
C ILE A 80 -6.01 9.52 -15.41
N ASN A 81 -5.91 10.03 -16.63
CA ASN A 81 -4.94 11.08 -16.97
C ASN A 81 -5.33 12.45 -16.41
N ASN A 82 -6.63 12.78 -16.42
CA ASN A 82 -7.09 14.15 -16.16
C ASN A 82 -7.20 14.55 -14.69
N SER A 83 -7.33 13.61 -13.75
CA SER A 83 -7.53 13.96 -12.33
C SER A 83 -7.20 12.84 -11.35
N ASP A 84 -7.10 13.19 -10.06
CA ASP A 84 -7.11 12.23 -8.94
C ASP A 84 -8.53 11.76 -8.58
N ASN A 85 -9.57 12.30 -9.22
CA ASN A 85 -10.95 11.93 -8.96
C ASN A 85 -11.25 10.55 -9.56
N SER A 86 -11.57 9.58 -8.72
CA SER A 86 -11.94 8.22 -9.15
C SER A 86 -13.41 8.06 -9.53
N THR A 87 -14.25 9.10 -9.40
CA THR A 87 -15.71 8.99 -9.56
C THR A 87 -16.12 8.51 -10.96
N ILE A 88 -15.57 9.11 -12.02
CA ILE A 88 -15.90 8.71 -13.40
C ILE A 88 -15.45 7.26 -13.65
N LEU A 89 -14.24 6.89 -13.22
CA LEU A 89 -13.75 5.53 -13.35
C LEU A 89 -14.63 4.52 -12.60
N ARG A 90 -15.07 4.87 -11.38
CA ARG A 90 -15.99 4.03 -10.58
C ARG A 90 -17.33 3.83 -11.28
N LEU A 91 -17.93 4.91 -11.81
CA LEU A 91 -19.17 4.81 -12.59
C LEU A 91 -18.99 3.87 -13.79
N LEU A 92 -17.89 4.02 -14.54
CA LEU A 92 -17.61 3.13 -15.69
C LEU A 92 -17.49 1.66 -15.27
N LEU A 93 -16.78 1.37 -14.18
CA LEU A 93 -16.63 0.01 -13.63
C LEU A 93 -17.95 -0.56 -13.11
N GLU A 94 -18.75 0.23 -12.41
CA GLU A 94 -20.09 -0.13 -11.91
C GLU A 94 -21.06 -0.44 -13.06
N HIS A 95 -20.87 0.20 -14.23
CA HIS A 95 -21.65 -0.03 -15.44
C HIS A 95 -21.01 -1.03 -16.43
N GLY A 96 -20.09 -1.88 -15.96
CA GLY A 96 -19.64 -3.05 -16.71
C GLY A 96 -18.39 -2.87 -17.57
N LEU A 97 -17.64 -1.79 -17.38
CA LEU A 97 -16.28 -1.70 -17.92
C LEU A 97 -15.42 -2.86 -17.35
N ASP A 98 -14.85 -3.68 -18.23
CA ASP A 98 -13.89 -4.70 -17.83
C ASP A 98 -12.52 -4.05 -17.50
N PRO A 99 -12.05 -4.07 -16.24
CA PRO A 99 -10.76 -3.49 -15.88
C PRO A 99 -9.56 -4.28 -16.44
N ASN A 100 -9.79 -5.48 -16.96
CA ASN A 100 -8.77 -6.36 -17.55
C ASN A 100 -8.74 -6.33 -19.07
N MET A 101 -9.57 -5.50 -19.71
CA MET A 101 -9.60 -5.34 -21.16
C MET A 101 -8.19 -5.07 -21.69
N ASP A 102 -7.77 -5.87 -22.68
CA ASP A 102 -6.51 -5.67 -23.41
C ASP A 102 -6.86 -5.10 -24.79
N PRO A 103 -6.64 -3.79 -25.02
CA PRO A 103 -7.02 -3.16 -26.27
C PRO A 103 -6.26 -3.72 -27.47
N ARG A 104 -5.12 -4.42 -27.29
CA ARG A 104 -4.44 -5.09 -28.40
C ARG A 104 -5.19 -6.34 -28.85
N VAL A 105 -5.73 -7.11 -27.90
CA VAL A 105 -6.53 -8.31 -28.19
C VAL A 105 -7.82 -7.93 -28.89
N GLU A 106 -8.39 -6.79 -28.49
CA GLU A 106 -9.61 -6.22 -29.09
C GLU A 106 -9.33 -5.46 -30.42
N GLY A 107 -8.07 -5.34 -30.83
CA GLY A 107 -7.68 -4.63 -32.07
C GLY A 107 -7.88 -3.11 -32.02
N LEU A 108 -7.89 -2.53 -30.82
CA LEU A 108 -8.15 -1.11 -30.53
C LEU A 108 -6.89 -0.28 -30.30
N ALA A 109 -5.77 -0.91 -29.99
CA ALA A 109 -4.48 -0.23 -29.83
C ALA A 109 -3.34 -1.16 -30.25
N GLU A 110 -2.28 -0.58 -30.79
CA GLU A 110 -1.03 -1.31 -31.08
C GLU A 110 -0.15 -1.42 -29.83
N SER A 111 -0.24 -0.44 -28.94
CA SER A 111 0.56 -0.37 -27.73
C SER A 111 -0.06 -1.12 -26.55
N MET A 112 0.81 -1.62 -25.69
CA MET A 112 0.47 -2.21 -24.41
C MET A 112 -0.26 -1.19 -23.53
N SER A 113 -1.56 -1.35 -23.34
CA SER A 113 -2.32 -0.51 -22.42
C SER A 113 -3.18 -1.37 -21.50
N ASN A 114 -3.09 -1.11 -20.22
CA ASN A 114 -3.92 -1.71 -19.18
C ASN A 114 -4.22 -0.62 -18.15
N LEU A 115 -5.47 -0.48 -17.73
CA LEU A 115 -5.90 0.61 -16.85
C LEU A 115 -5.15 0.61 -15.52
N LEU A 116 -4.83 -0.57 -14.96
CA LEU A 116 -4.09 -0.68 -13.70
C LEU A 116 -2.64 -0.22 -13.86
N VAL A 117 -2.00 -0.57 -14.98
CA VAL A 117 -0.65 -0.08 -15.33
C VAL A 117 -0.66 1.43 -15.53
N LEU A 118 -1.66 1.98 -16.21
CA LEU A 118 -1.79 3.41 -16.42
C LEU A 118 -1.94 4.14 -15.08
N ALA A 119 -2.82 3.69 -14.20
CA ALA A 119 -2.99 4.25 -12.87
C ALA A 119 -1.69 4.19 -12.05
N ALA A 120 -0.94 3.08 -12.13
CA ALA A 120 0.36 2.94 -11.46
C ALA A 120 1.41 3.91 -12.01
N THR A 121 1.46 4.06 -13.34
CA THR A 121 2.42 4.92 -14.04
C THR A 121 2.15 6.39 -13.73
N VAL A 122 0.89 6.82 -13.76
CA VAL A 122 0.52 8.22 -13.47
C VAL A 122 0.53 8.52 -11.97
N GLY A 123 0.49 7.49 -11.12
CA GLY A 123 0.50 7.64 -9.66
C GLY A 123 -0.87 7.81 -9.02
N ARG A 124 -1.94 7.35 -9.67
CA ARG A 124 -3.34 7.51 -9.24
C ARG A 124 -3.77 6.40 -8.27
N ILE A 125 -3.45 6.57 -6.98
CA ILE A 125 -3.70 5.53 -5.97
C ILE A 125 -5.19 5.17 -5.83
N ASP A 126 -6.09 6.15 -5.75
CA ASP A 126 -7.53 5.90 -5.55
C ASP A 126 -8.18 5.19 -6.74
N GLN A 127 -7.69 5.47 -7.94
CA GLN A 127 -8.12 4.79 -9.16
C GLN A 127 -7.52 3.39 -9.26
N ALA A 128 -6.26 3.19 -8.85
CA ALA A 128 -5.67 1.87 -8.72
C ALA A 128 -6.45 1.01 -7.70
N ILE A 129 -6.87 1.59 -6.57
CA ILE A 129 -7.77 0.94 -5.60
C ILE A 129 -9.09 0.57 -6.27
N ALA A 130 -9.75 1.51 -6.95
CA ALA A 130 -11.02 1.26 -7.62
C ALA A 130 -10.94 0.10 -8.64
N LEU A 131 -9.89 0.08 -9.46
CA LEU A 131 -9.65 -0.99 -10.44
C LEU A 131 -9.46 -2.34 -9.75
N LEU A 132 -8.64 -2.41 -8.71
CA LEU A 132 -8.40 -3.65 -7.97
C LEU A 132 -9.64 -4.13 -7.21
N ASP A 133 -10.44 -3.22 -6.67
CA ASP A 133 -11.71 -3.55 -6.01
C ASP A 133 -12.75 -4.13 -7.00
N HIS A 134 -12.64 -3.78 -8.29
CA HIS A 134 -13.47 -4.33 -9.38
C HIS A 134 -12.80 -5.49 -10.13
N GLY A 135 -11.74 -6.10 -9.57
CA GLY A 135 -11.16 -7.34 -10.11
C GLY A 135 -10.07 -7.15 -11.17
N ALA A 136 -9.44 -5.97 -11.25
CA ALA A 136 -8.22 -5.81 -12.05
C ALA A 136 -7.13 -6.81 -11.61
N ASN A 137 -6.50 -7.48 -12.57
CA ASN A 137 -5.46 -8.47 -12.32
C ASN A 137 -4.12 -7.79 -12.02
N VAL A 138 -3.75 -7.75 -10.74
CA VAL A 138 -2.47 -7.19 -10.27
C VAL A 138 -1.23 -7.93 -10.78
N ASN A 139 -1.40 -9.17 -11.27
CA ASN A 139 -0.34 -10.02 -11.81
C ASN A 139 -0.44 -10.18 -13.34
N LYS A 140 -1.14 -9.28 -14.04
CA LYS A 140 -1.19 -9.31 -15.51
C LYS A 140 0.23 -9.24 -16.08
N ILE A 141 0.55 -10.13 -17.00
CA ILE A 141 1.86 -10.16 -17.66
C ILE A 141 1.77 -9.45 -19.01
N PHE A 142 2.81 -8.67 -19.26
CA PHE A 142 3.02 -7.89 -20.47
C PHE A 142 4.37 -8.28 -21.07
N PHE A 143 4.43 -8.39 -22.39
CA PHE A 143 5.65 -8.73 -23.11
C PHE A 143 6.11 -7.52 -23.90
N GLY A 144 7.30 -7.02 -23.57
CA GLY A 144 7.98 -5.99 -24.36
C GLY A 144 8.43 -6.55 -25.71
N ASN A 145 8.68 -5.65 -26.66
CA ASN A 145 9.19 -6.02 -27.99
C ASN A 145 10.59 -6.66 -27.93
N ASP A 146 11.32 -6.45 -26.83
CA ASP A 146 12.62 -7.05 -26.52
C ASP A 146 12.52 -8.44 -25.86
N GLY A 147 11.30 -8.98 -25.71
CA GLY A 147 11.04 -10.23 -24.99
C GLY A 147 11.05 -10.06 -23.47
N GLY A 148 11.16 -8.83 -22.96
CA GLY A 148 11.08 -8.53 -21.54
C GLY A 148 9.68 -8.81 -20.97
N VAL A 149 9.64 -9.37 -19.77
CA VAL A 149 8.40 -9.55 -19.00
C VAL A 149 8.21 -8.34 -18.08
N ALA A 150 7.09 -7.64 -18.24
CA ALA A 150 6.66 -6.57 -17.35
C ALA A 150 5.34 -6.94 -16.65
N THR A 151 5.17 -6.44 -15.43
CA THR A 151 3.96 -6.61 -14.62
C THR A 151 3.51 -5.24 -14.10
N PRO A 152 2.28 -5.07 -13.58
CA PRO A 152 1.87 -3.82 -12.94
C PRO A 152 2.88 -3.34 -11.88
N LEU A 153 3.52 -4.26 -11.16
CA LEU A 153 4.53 -3.95 -10.16
C LEU A 153 5.76 -3.25 -10.76
N SER A 154 6.17 -3.63 -11.98
CA SER A 154 7.30 -3.02 -12.70
C SER A 154 7.10 -1.50 -12.92
N TYR A 155 5.85 -1.05 -13.07
CA TYR A 155 5.51 0.36 -13.36
C TYR A 155 5.34 1.22 -12.11
N THR A 156 5.32 0.62 -10.92
CA THR A 156 5.28 1.37 -9.65
C THR A 156 6.61 2.07 -9.33
N MET A 157 7.67 1.76 -10.08
CA MET A 157 9.01 2.29 -9.83
C MET A 157 9.25 3.66 -10.45
N LEU A 158 8.52 4.02 -11.50
CA LEU A 158 8.81 5.20 -12.33
C LEU A 158 8.53 6.53 -11.61
N HIS A 159 7.67 6.53 -10.58
CA HIS A 159 7.18 7.77 -9.95
C HIS A 159 7.17 7.73 -8.42
N GLY A 160 8.18 7.17 -7.75
CA GLY A 160 8.30 7.25 -6.29
C GLY A 160 7.05 6.80 -5.51
N THR A 161 6.18 6.00 -6.15
CA THR A 161 4.84 5.67 -5.69
C THR A 161 4.90 4.47 -4.74
N HIS A 162 5.60 4.69 -3.62
CA HIS A 162 5.70 3.74 -2.53
C HIS A 162 4.35 3.16 -2.13
N ASP A 163 3.32 4.00 -2.09
CA ASP A 163 1.97 3.59 -1.71
C ASP A 163 1.32 2.66 -2.74
N ILE A 164 1.56 2.86 -4.05
CA ILE A 164 1.04 1.96 -5.10
C ILE A 164 1.80 0.63 -5.09
N CYS A 165 3.13 0.66 -4.96
CA CYS A 165 3.94 -0.55 -4.81
C CYS A 165 3.44 -1.38 -3.61
N ARG A 166 3.26 -0.71 -2.45
CA ARG A 166 2.68 -1.33 -1.25
C ARG A 166 1.27 -1.87 -1.50
N LEU A 167 0.40 -1.10 -2.15
CA LEU A 167 -0.96 -1.51 -2.49
C LEU A 167 -0.94 -2.80 -3.31
N PHE A 168 -0.16 -2.85 -4.38
CA PHE A 168 -0.09 -4.01 -5.27
C PHE A 168 0.39 -5.25 -4.54
N LEU A 169 1.48 -5.14 -3.77
CA LEU A 169 2.00 -6.24 -2.96
C LEU A 169 1.00 -6.72 -1.91
N THR A 170 0.29 -5.80 -1.26
CA THR A 170 -0.77 -6.14 -0.28
C THR A 170 -1.98 -6.81 -0.95
N ARG A 171 -2.21 -6.52 -2.23
CA ARG A 171 -3.27 -7.12 -3.06
C ARG A 171 -2.81 -8.39 -3.79
N GLY A 172 -1.64 -8.94 -3.42
CA GLY A 172 -1.15 -10.23 -3.91
C GLY A 172 -0.32 -10.16 -5.18
N ALA A 173 0.29 -9.01 -5.49
CA ALA A 173 1.30 -8.94 -6.54
C ALA A 173 2.51 -9.82 -6.20
N ILE A 174 2.93 -10.65 -7.16
CA ILE A 174 4.04 -11.58 -7.02
C ILE A 174 5.22 -11.02 -7.80
N PRO A 175 6.33 -10.65 -7.13
CA PRO A 175 7.52 -10.18 -7.83
C PRO A 175 8.10 -11.22 -8.77
N THR A 176 8.35 -10.82 -10.02
CA THR A 176 9.06 -11.64 -11.01
C THR A 176 10.58 -11.41 -10.94
N THR A 177 11.35 -12.25 -11.63
CA THR A 177 12.80 -12.06 -11.82
C THR A 177 13.15 -10.70 -12.44
N SER A 178 12.32 -10.21 -13.36
CA SER A 178 12.47 -8.88 -13.97
C SER A 178 12.21 -7.79 -12.93
N ASP A 179 11.16 -7.92 -12.12
CA ASP A 179 10.83 -6.95 -11.08
C ASP A 179 11.96 -6.82 -10.05
N VAL A 180 12.55 -7.93 -9.62
CA VAL A 180 13.69 -7.93 -8.69
C VAL A 180 14.88 -7.19 -9.30
N GLY A 181 15.20 -7.46 -10.57
CA GLY A 181 16.27 -6.78 -11.29
C GLY A 181 16.02 -5.27 -11.41
N ASN A 182 14.81 -4.88 -11.83
CA ASN A 182 14.39 -3.49 -11.97
C ASN A 182 14.43 -2.76 -10.62
N MET A 183 13.99 -3.43 -9.55
CA MET A 183 14.00 -2.90 -8.19
C MET A 183 15.43 -2.57 -7.71
N PHE A 184 16.37 -3.51 -7.88
CA PHE A 184 17.77 -3.27 -7.55
C PHE A 184 18.36 -2.13 -8.37
N HIS A 185 18.20 -2.17 -9.69
CA HIS A 185 18.73 -1.15 -10.59
C HIS A 185 18.20 0.24 -10.21
N HIS A 186 16.88 0.40 -10.12
CA HIS A 186 16.24 1.69 -9.87
C HIS A 186 16.58 2.25 -8.49
N CYS A 187 16.51 1.43 -7.43
CA CYS A 187 16.80 1.89 -6.08
C CYS A 187 18.28 2.22 -5.87
N LEU A 188 19.21 1.39 -6.37
CA LEU A 188 20.65 1.67 -6.23
C LEU A 188 21.07 2.90 -7.03
N TYR A 189 20.52 3.11 -8.23
CA TYR A 189 20.76 4.33 -9.00
C TYR A 189 20.22 5.57 -8.29
N ALA A 190 19.02 5.49 -7.71
CA ALA A 190 18.44 6.57 -6.91
C ALA A 190 19.28 6.89 -5.67
N CYS A 191 19.83 5.87 -4.98
CA CYS A 191 20.76 6.08 -3.86
C CYS A 191 22.06 6.80 -4.27
N LYS A 192 22.43 6.78 -5.55
CA LYS A 192 23.55 7.55 -6.12
C LYS A 192 23.15 8.94 -6.63
N GLY A 193 21.89 9.34 -6.46
CA GLY A 193 21.37 10.61 -6.97
C GLY A 193 21.25 10.66 -8.50
N LYS A 194 21.24 9.50 -9.18
CA LYS A 194 21.14 9.41 -10.65
C LYS A 194 19.69 9.37 -11.16
N VAL A 195 18.71 9.34 -10.26
CA VAL A 195 17.28 9.35 -10.60
C VAL A 195 16.69 10.66 -10.07
N PRO A 196 16.27 11.60 -10.95
CA PRO A 196 15.88 12.95 -10.52
C PRO A 196 14.63 12.96 -9.63
N ASN A 197 13.69 12.03 -9.85
CA ASN A 197 12.40 12.01 -9.17
C ASN A 197 12.31 10.97 -8.04
N LEU A 198 13.43 10.39 -7.60
CA LEU A 198 13.46 9.41 -6.52
C LEU A 198 14.61 9.67 -5.55
N SER A 199 14.28 10.10 -4.33
CA SER A 199 15.26 10.32 -3.28
C SER A 199 15.82 8.99 -2.75
N ARG A 200 17.02 9.03 -2.16
CA ARG A 200 17.65 7.88 -1.50
C ARG A 200 16.72 7.24 -0.45
N ASP A 201 16.07 8.05 0.38
CA ASP A 201 15.21 7.54 1.45
C ASP A 201 13.92 6.92 0.91
N ALA A 202 13.33 7.50 -0.14
CA ALA A 202 12.19 6.93 -0.83
C ALA A 202 12.57 5.60 -1.50
N ALA A 203 13.72 5.52 -2.17
CA ALA A 203 14.25 4.29 -2.76
C ALA A 203 14.42 3.18 -1.71
N ILE A 204 15.02 3.49 -0.57
CA ILE A 204 15.21 2.53 0.53
C ILE A 204 13.86 2.05 1.08
N LYS A 205 12.88 2.94 1.25
CA LYS A 205 11.53 2.57 1.71
C LYS A 205 10.84 1.64 0.71
N ILE A 206 10.85 1.98 -0.58
CA ILE A 206 10.27 1.16 -1.64
C ILE A 206 10.94 -0.22 -1.68
N PHE A 207 12.27 -0.26 -1.64
CA PHE A 207 13.03 -1.50 -1.61
C PHE A 207 12.67 -2.38 -0.40
N ALA A 208 12.59 -1.79 0.80
CA ALA A 208 12.23 -2.51 2.01
C ALA A 208 10.82 -3.11 1.92
N THR A 209 9.84 -2.33 1.44
CA THR A 209 8.46 -2.79 1.24
C THR A 209 8.38 -3.90 0.20
N PHE A 210 9.09 -3.77 -0.92
CA PHE A 210 9.13 -4.79 -1.96
C PHE A 210 9.67 -6.14 -1.44
N ILE A 211 10.79 -6.10 -0.73
CA ILE A 211 11.38 -7.32 -0.16
C ILE A 211 10.52 -7.90 0.96
N HIS A 212 9.94 -7.05 1.82
CA HIS A 212 9.16 -7.50 2.99
C HIS A 212 7.78 -8.07 2.62
N LEU A 213 7.02 -7.36 1.79
CA LEU A 213 5.67 -7.76 1.41
C LEU A 213 5.67 -8.71 0.20
N GLY A 214 6.52 -8.44 -0.80
CA GLY A 214 6.57 -9.25 -2.01
C GLY A 214 7.26 -10.59 -1.84
N LYS A 215 8.17 -10.71 -0.84
CA LYS A 215 8.91 -11.93 -0.54
C LYS A 215 9.42 -12.65 -1.81
N PRO A 216 10.15 -11.95 -2.70
CA PRO A 216 10.67 -12.54 -3.93
C PRO A 216 11.56 -13.76 -3.64
N ASP A 217 11.65 -14.67 -4.60
CA ASP A 217 12.52 -15.84 -4.48
C ASP A 217 13.96 -15.44 -4.05
N SER A 218 14.47 -16.09 -3.00
CA SER A 218 15.74 -15.72 -2.40
C SER A 218 16.95 -15.98 -3.32
N ASP A 219 16.87 -16.97 -4.19
CA ASP A 219 17.94 -17.26 -5.16
C ASP A 219 17.95 -16.17 -6.23
N VAL A 220 16.78 -15.77 -6.72
CA VAL A 220 16.65 -14.63 -7.64
C VAL A 220 17.19 -13.34 -7.02
N VAL A 221 16.85 -13.04 -5.76
CA VAL A 221 17.37 -11.85 -5.05
C VAL A 221 18.90 -11.90 -4.93
N ARG A 222 19.46 -13.05 -4.57
CA ARG A 222 20.90 -13.26 -4.44
C ARG A 222 21.61 -13.07 -5.78
N ASP A 223 21.09 -13.67 -6.85
CA ASP A 223 21.66 -13.58 -8.18
C ASP A 223 21.65 -12.13 -8.71
N LYS A 224 20.50 -11.44 -8.61
CA LYS A 224 20.39 -10.04 -9.04
C LYS A 224 21.26 -9.10 -8.20
N PHE A 225 21.37 -9.34 -6.90
CA PHE A 225 22.26 -8.57 -6.03
C PHE A 225 23.74 -8.76 -6.41
N ASN A 226 24.16 -9.98 -6.74
CA ASN A 226 25.55 -10.27 -7.13
C ASN A 226 25.91 -9.73 -8.53
N LEU A 227 24.92 -9.58 -9.42
CA LEU A 227 25.10 -8.96 -10.74
C LEU A 227 25.30 -7.45 -10.66
N CYS A 228 24.89 -6.81 -9.56
CA CYS A 228 25.08 -5.38 -9.36
C CYS A 228 26.57 -5.08 -9.11
N ASN A 229 27.08 -4.04 -9.79
CA ASN A 229 28.45 -3.61 -9.56
C ASN A 229 28.60 -3.10 -8.11
N PRO A 230 29.59 -3.59 -7.33
CA PRO A 230 29.77 -3.21 -5.92
C PRO A 230 29.88 -1.70 -5.68
N SER A 231 30.34 -0.93 -6.67
CA SER A 231 30.40 0.54 -6.57
C SER A 231 29.02 1.21 -6.40
N TYR A 232 27.95 0.55 -6.82
CA TYR A 232 26.57 1.04 -6.69
C TYR A 232 25.89 0.64 -5.37
N HIS A 233 26.48 -0.25 -4.60
CA HIS A 233 25.87 -0.76 -3.37
C HIS A 233 25.65 0.35 -2.34
N ASP A 234 24.38 0.60 -1.99
CA ASP A 234 24.03 1.38 -0.81
C ASP A 234 24.14 0.49 0.44
N PRO A 235 24.74 0.98 1.55
CA PRO A 235 24.89 0.18 2.78
C PRO A 235 23.56 -0.31 3.37
N THR A 236 22.49 0.47 3.25
CA THR A 236 21.16 0.14 3.80
C THR A 236 20.50 -0.94 2.97
N ILE A 237 20.48 -0.78 1.64
CA ILE A 237 19.97 -1.80 0.71
C ILE A 237 20.76 -3.10 0.89
N THR A 238 22.09 -3.02 0.98
CA THR A 238 22.96 -4.18 1.22
C THR A 238 22.60 -4.90 2.51
N ASN A 239 22.34 -4.17 3.60
CA ASN A 239 21.94 -4.77 4.87
C ASN A 239 20.56 -5.41 4.78
N ILE A 240 19.58 -4.75 4.17
CA ILE A 240 18.24 -5.31 3.93
C ILE A 240 18.35 -6.64 3.19
N THR A 241 19.07 -6.66 2.06
CA THR A 241 19.27 -7.86 1.23
C THR A 241 19.93 -8.98 2.02
N LYS A 242 21.01 -8.70 2.76
CA LYS A 242 21.69 -9.71 3.59
C LYS A 242 20.78 -10.31 4.65
N HIS A 243 20.01 -9.47 5.35
CA HIS A 243 19.07 -9.95 6.36
C HIS A 243 17.95 -10.79 5.74
N TYR A 244 17.41 -10.36 4.59
CA TYR A 244 16.41 -11.12 3.85
C TYR A 244 16.91 -12.52 3.46
N LEU A 245 18.09 -12.61 2.84
CA LEU A 245 18.70 -13.89 2.43
C LEU A 245 19.05 -14.80 3.61
N GLN A 246 19.19 -14.24 4.82
CA GLN A 246 19.41 -15.00 6.05
C GLN A 246 18.11 -15.39 6.76
N GLY A 247 16.93 -15.03 6.20
CA GLY A 247 15.64 -15.22 6.85
C GLY A 247 15.47 -14.40 8.12
N ARG A 248 16.21 -13.30 8.27
CA ARG A 248 16.19 -12.43 9.45
C ARG A 248 15.33 -11.18 9.19
N PRO A 249 14.52 -10.74 10.18
CA PRO A 249 13.81 -9.48 10.07
C PRO A 249 14.78 -8.29 9.92
N PHE A 250 14.46 -7.38 9.01
CA PHE A 250 15.21 -6.13 8.76
C PHE A 250 14.35 -4.87 8.95
N CYS A 251 13.03 -5.01 9.00
CA CYS A 251 12.10 -3.90 9.19
C CYS A 251 10.98 -4.27 10.17
N CYS A 252 10.21 -3.27 10.59
CA CYS A 252 8.98 -3.49 11.33
C CYS A 252 7.99 -4.27 10.49
N TYR A 253 7.46 -5.37 11.02
CA TYR A 253 6.52 -6.22 10.29
C TYR A 253 5.26 -5.48 9.81
N VAL A 254 4.83 -4.46 10.56
CA VAL A 254 3.54 -3.77 10.34
C VAL A 254 3.66 -2.57 9.42
N CYS A 255 4.73 -1.78 9.54
CA CYS A 255 4.86 -0.50 8.84
C CYS A 255 6.15 -0.38 8.03
N GLU A 256 6.97 -1.43 7.98
CA GLU A 256 8.28 -1.50 7.33
C GLU A 256 9.31 -0.46 7.77
N ALA A 257 9.10 0.22 8.89
CA ALA A 257 10.13 1.09 9.48
C ALA A 257 11.42 0.29 9.76
N LEU A 258 12.56 0.81 9.30
CA LEU A 258 13.86 0.15 9.46
C LEU A 258 14.44 0.28 10.87
N THR A 259 14.00 1.29 11.62
CA THR A 259 14.44 1.57 12.99
C THR A 259 13.24 1.66 13.93
N ALA A 260 13.51 1.64 15.25
CA ALA A 260 12.45 1.84 16.24
C ALA A 260 12.22 3.34 16.50
N THR A 261 11.02 3.70 16.96
CA THR A 261 10.64 5.11 17.17
C THR A 261 11.43 5.79 18.29
N SER A 262 11.95 5.02 19.24
CA SER A 262 12.64 5.54 20.44
C SER A 262 14.10 5.12 20.57
N ARG A 263 14.67 4.44 19.56
CA ARG A 263 16.04 3.89 19.56
C ARG A 263 16.42 3.35 18.17
N ASP A 264 17.71 3.16 17.92
CA ASP A 264 18.17 2.72 16.60
C ASP A 264 17.80 1.27 16.25
N LYS A 265 17.58 0.40 17.24
CA LYS A 265 17.34 -1.04 17.04
C LYS A 265 15.86 -1.43 17.19
N LEU A 266 15.36 -2.21 16.23
CA LEU A 266 14.01 -2.78 16.28
C LEU A 266 13.78 -3.65 17.53
N LEU A 267 12.52 -3.74 17.94
CA LEU A 267 12.05 -4.63 18.99
C LEU A 267 11.83 -6.02 18.40
N MET A 268 12.80 -6.90 18.55
CA MET A 268 12.69 -8.29 18.12
C MET A 268 11.71 -9.06 19.02
N CYS A 269 10.83 -9.86 18.42
CA CYS A 269 10.13 -10.90 19.14
C CYS A 269 11.13 -11.96 19.63
N PRO A 270 10.91 -12.62 20.78
CA PRO A 270 11.84 -13.66 21.26
C PRO A 270 11.98 -14.89 20.36
N CYS A 271 11.01 -15.16 19.47
CA CYS A 271 11.17 -16.15 18.40
C CYS A 271 12.18 -15.72 17.32
N ARG A 272 12.59 -14.44 17.29
CA ARG A 272 13.49 -13.79 16.31
C ARG A 272 13.01 -13.75 14.86
N ASN A 273 11.81 -14.24 14.57
CA ASN A 273 11.24 -14.28 13.23
C ASN A 273 10.51 -13.00 12.81
N VAL A 274 10.20 -12.11 13.77
CA VAL A 274 9.55 -10.81 13.50
C VAL A 274 10.14 -9.71 14.36
N ALA A 275 10.09 -8.48 13.82
CA ALA A 275 10.59 -7.29 14.47
C ALA A 275 9.54 -6.17 14.40
N TYR A 276 9.58 -5.25 15.36
CA TYR A 276 8.64 -4.14 15.47
C TYR A 276 9.36 -2.83 15.78
N CYS A 277 8.89 -1.71 15.21
CA CYS A 277 9.43 -0.39 15.54
C CYS A 277 8.92 0.13 16.90
N SER A 278 7.72 -0.30 17.33
CA SER A 278 7.06 0.16 18.54
C SER A 278 6.22 -0.94 19.19
N ARG A 279 5.80 -0.71 20.45
CA ARG A 279 4.87 -1.61 21.15
C ARG A 279 3.49 -1.61 20.50
N GLU A 280 3.07 -0.50 19.91
CA GLU A 280 1.81 -0.36 19.20
C GLU A 280 1.78 -1.27 17.96
N CYS A 281 2.81 -1.21 17.10
CA CYS A 281 2.95 -2.11 15.96
C CYS A 281 2.99 -3.57 16.40
N GLN A 282 3.69 -3.86 17.49
CA GLN A 282 3.69 -5.20 18.06
C GLN A 282 2.28 -5.67 18.44
N LEU A 283 1.52 -4.87 19.19
CA LEU A 283 0.16 -5.23 19.62
C LEU A 283 -0.81 -5.40 18.44
N LYS A 284 -0.67 -4.60 17.38
CA LYS A 284 -1.50 -4.69 16.17
C LYS A 284 -1.35 -6.07 15.50
N HIS A 285 -0.11 -6.51 15.28
CA HIS A 285 0.17 -7.82 14.66
C HIS A 285 0.09 -8.99 15.66
N TRP A 286 0.21 -8.75 16.97
CA TRP A 286 0.28 -9.81 17.98
C TRP A 286 -0.91 -10.77 17.95
N LYS A 287 -2.10 -10.27 17.59
CA LYS A 287 -3.32 -11.09 17.50
C LYS A 287 -3.14 -12.29 16.56
N GLU A 288 -2.43 -12.09 15.45
CA GLU A 288 -2.12 -13.12 14.44
C GLU A 288 -0.83 -13.86 14.81
N HIS A 289 0.24 -13.14 15.12
CA HIS A 289 1.56 -13.74 15.35
C HIS A 289 1.62 -14.71 16.52
N LYS A 290 0.85 -14.46 17.61
CA LYS A 290 0.91 -15.28 18.84
C LYS A 290 0.66 -16.77 18.58
N VAL A 291 -0.12 -17.09 17.55
CA VAL A 291 -0.46 -18.46 17.17
C VAL A 291 0.71 -19.17 16.49
N LEU A 292 1.56 -18.41 15.78
CA LEU A 292 2.70 -18.91 15.01
C LEU A 292 4.05 -18.72 15.74
N CYS A 293 4.03 -18.10 16.92
CA CYS A 293 5.25 -17.75 17.62
C CYS A 293 5.88 -18.97 18.29
N THR A 294 7.11 -19.29 17.90
CA THR A 294 7.90 -20.40 18.45
C THR A 294 8.84 -19.98 19.58
N GLY A 295 8.71 -18.75 20.09
CA GLY A 295 9.52 -18.24 21.19
C GLY A 295 9.01 -18.71 22.56
N PRO A 296 9.80 -18.59 23.64
CA PRO A 296 9.33 -18.89 24.98
C PRO A 296 8.25 -17.88 25.40
N LEU A 297 6.99 -18.34 25.46
CA LEU A 297 5.82 -17.58 25.88
C LEU A 297 5.29 -18.10 27.22
N ASN A 298 4.77 -17.21 28.06
CA ASN A 298 4.09 -17.58 29.29
C ASN A 298 2.65 -18.06 29.01
N GLU A 299 1.90 -18.46 30.04
CA GLU A 299 0.50 -18.92 29.94
C GLU A 299 -0.46 -17.89 29.32
N LYS A 300 -0.08 -16.61 29.32
CA LYS A 300 -0.82 -15.50 28.67
C LYS A 300 -0.34 -15.22 27.24
N GLY A 301 0.55 -16.05 26.70
CA GLY A 301 1.21 -15.88 25.42
C GLY A 301 2.29 -14.80 25.41
N GLU A 302 2.67 -14.20 26.54
CA GLU A 302 3.64 -13.11 26.57
C GLU A 302 5.07 -13.65 26.71
N SER A 303 6.02 -13.06 26.00
CA SER A 303 7.42 -13.42 26.20
C SER A 303 8.05 -12.72 27.41
N GLU A 304 9.08 -13.31 28.02
CA GLU A 304 9.75 -12.75 29.21
C GLU A 304 10.21 -11.29 29.04
N ALA A 305 10.66 -10.93 27.84
CA ALA A 305 11.08 -9.57 27.51
C ALA A 305 9.92 -8.56 27.60
N MET A 306 8.70 -8.97 27.23
CA MET A 306 7.50 -8.14 27.33
C MET A 306 7.10 -7.92 28.79
N VAL A 307 7.18 -8.99 29.61
CA VAL A 307 6.85 -8.94 31.04
C VAL A 307 7.83 -8.04 31.79
N LYS A 308 9.15 -8.17 31.54
CA LYS A 308 10.20 -7.34 32.15
C LYS A 308 10.10 -5.85 31.78
N LYS A 309 9.58 -5.51 30.59
CA LYS A 309 9.40 -4.09 30.19
C LYS A 309 8.15 -3.47 30.82
N ARG A 310 7.08 -4.24 30.99
CA ARG A 310 5.85 -3.80 31.70
C ARG A 310 6.09 -3.58 33.19
N SER A 311 6.87 -4.43 33.83
CA SER A 311 7.24 -4.26 35.25
C SER A 311 8.18 -3.08 35.50
N LYS A 312 9.01 -2.69 34.52
CA LYS A 312 9.82 -1.47 34.60
C LYS A 312 9.01 -0.19 34.40
N THR A 313 8.00 -0.21 33.53
CA THR A 313 7.12 0.96 33.28
C THR A 313 6.04 1.12 34.37
N GLY A 314 5.63 0.03 35.03
CA GLY A 314 4.70 0.06 36.16
C GLY A 314 5.31 0.45 37.52
N LYS A 315 6.65 0.53 37.64
CA LYS A 315 7.34 0.88 38.90
C LYS A 315 7.70 2.37 39.03
N GLY A 316 7.21 3.23 38.12
CA GLY A 316 7.51 4.67 38.10
C GLY A 316 6.42 5.59 38.65
N ALA A 317 5.32 5.08 39.19
CA ALA A 317 4.21 5.89 39.68
C ALA A 317 3.77 5.48 41.10
N ALA A 318 4.68 5.55 42.06
CA ALA A 318 4.36 5.68 43.49
C ALA A 318 5.64 5.94 44.28
N ALA A 319 5.89 7.21 44.61
CA ALA A 319 6.45 7.69 45.89
C ALA A 319 7.12 9.06 45.67
N GLY A 320 6.53 10.10 46.27
CA GLY A 320 7.10 11.45 46.30
C GLY A 320 6.14 12.50 46.84
N GLY A 321 5.28 12.15 47.80
CA GLY A 321 4.47 13.10 48.55
C GLY A 321 4.85 13.00 50.03
N ALA A 322 5.74 13.87 50.48
CA ALA A 322 5.95 14.16 51.89
C ALA A 322 5.82 15.67 52.03
N ASP A 323 4.59 16.10 52.30
CA ASP A 323 4.29 17.43 52.78
C ASP A 323 4.23 17.35 54.32
N VAL A 324 4.95 18.25 54.98
CA VAL A 324 5.03 18.38 56.43
C VAL A 324 4.43 19.74 56.77
N GLY A 325 3.31 19.77 57.47
CA GLY A 325 2.86 21.03 58.06
C GLY A 325 1.47 21.08 58.68
N VAL A 326 1.44 20.86 60.00
CA VAL A 326 0.69 21.66 61.00
C VAL A 326 -0.78 21.30 61.35
N ALA A 327 -1.00 21.36 62.67
CA ALA A 327 -2.22 21.62 63.47
C ALA A 327 -3.13 20.47 63.94
N GLU A 328 -2.96 20.17 65.24
CA GLU A 328 -3.95 20.16 66.33
C GLU A 328 -5.33 19.50 66.17
N GLY A 329 -5.71 18.73 67.20
CA GLY A 329 -7.12 18.61 67.58
C GLY A 329 -7.58 17.26 68.14
N ALA A 330 -7.45 17.12 69.46
CA ALA A 330 -8.40 16.48 70.39
C ALA A 330 -9.01 15.07 70.12
N GLY A 331 -8.82 14.19 71.11
CA GLY A 331 -9.93 13.58 71.86
C GLY A 331 -10.34 12.13 71.54
N GLY A 332 -10.42 11.30 72.60
CA GLY A 332 -11.19 10.04 72.61
C GLY A 332 -10.33 8.78 72.77
N THR A 333 -9.89 8.41 73.97
CA THR A 333 -10.50 7.38 74.84
C THR A 333 -10.79 6.03 74.15
N GLY A 334 -10.24 4.93 74.69
CA GLY A 334 -10.83 3.60 74.42
C GLY A 334 -9.90 2.38 74.42
N LYS A 335 -9.37 2.03 75.60
CA LYS A 335 -9.21 0.67 76.14
C LYS A 335 -8.96 -0.57 75.23
N ASN A 336 -7.88 -1.26 75.65
CA ASN A 336 -7.78 -2.69 75.98
C ASN A 336 -7.67 -3.76 74.88
N GLY A 337 -6.72 -4.68 75.11
CA GLY A 337 -6.83 -6.09 74.72
C GLY A 337 -5.55 -6.71 74.17
N LYS A 338 -4.48 -6.79 74.97
CA LYS A 338 -3.93 -8.05 75.55
C LYS A 338 -3.70 -9.24 74.60
N LYS A 339 -2.40 -9.64 74.58
CA LYS A 339 -1.84 -11.02 74.64
C LYS A 339 -2.07 -11.92 73.42
N GLY A 340 -1.09 -12.67 72.93
CA GLY A 340 0.27 -12.88 73.40
C GLY A 340 0.96 -14.07 72.71
N LYS A 341 2.19 -14.31 73.18
CA LYS A 341 3.03 -15.53 73.16
C LYS A 341 3.32 -16.20 71.80
N LYS A 342 4.58 -16.19 71.37
CA LYS A 342 5.71 -17.09 71.76
C LYS A 342 5.55 -18.54 71.27
N GLY A 343 6.50 -18.92 70.40
CA GLY A 343 6.95 -20.30 70.14
C GLY A 343 8.03 -20.25 69.03
N LYS A 344 9.29 -19.93 69.35
CA LYS A 344 10.42 -20.83 69.67
C LYS A 344 10.66 -21.99 68.68
N ASN A 345 11.85 -21.91 68.06
CA ASN A 345 12.84 -22.96 67.77
C ASN A 345 12.42 -24.17 66.93
N SER A 346 13.20 -24.46 65.87
CA SER A 346 14.41 -25.29 66.04
C SER A 346 15.26 -25.37 64.77
N ARG A 347 16.57 -25.28 64.97
CA ARG A 347 17.68 -25.64 64.07
C ARG A 347 17.77 -27.16 63.87
N GLY A 348 18.25 -27.58 62.70
CA GLY A 348 18.91 -28.88 62.46
C GLY A 348 19.44 -28.93 61.03
N LYS A 349 20.67 -28.47 60.77
CA LYS A 349 21.94 -29.23 60.61
C LYS A 349 21.96 -30.21 59.40
N LYS A 350 22.73 -29.77 58.39
CA LYS A 350 23.67 -30.49 57.50
C LYS A 350 23.72 -32.02 57.62
N LYS A 351 23.69 -32.68 56.46
CA LYS A 351 24.87 -33.32 55.87
C LYS A 351 24.84 -33.16 54.36
#